data_AF-A0A4Y2DUP1-F1
#
_entry.id   AF-A0A4Y2DUP1-F1
#
_cell.length_a   1.000
_cell.length_b   1.000
_cell.length_c   1.000
_cell.angle_alpha   90.00
_cell.angle_beta   90.00
_cell.angle_gamma   90.00
#
_symmetry.space_group_name_H-M   'P 1'
#
loop_
_entity.id
_entity.type
_entity.pdbx_description
1 polymer ?
#
loop_
_entity_poly.entity_id
_entity_poly.type
_entity_poly.pdbx_seq_one_letter_code
_entity_poly.pdbx_strand_id
1 'polypeptide(L)'
;MTFFYSHRQDRSGGGLLTGIPKTAAGRIMPTSFSDHTNLEILAIEIHFNNHKFIIVNLYAPQGLDIQQAKSFFEPSHHFEEFQPSPSNVGF
;
A
#
# COMPACT_ATOMS: atom_id res chain seq x y z
N MET A 1 -15.70 -6.97 -8.02
CA MET A 1 -14.43 -6.78 -7.30
C MET A 1 -13.99 -8.06 -6.62
N THR A 2 -12.68 -8.21 -6.47
CA THR A 2 -12.02 -9.00 -5.43
C THR A 2 -11.45 -8.00 -4.42
N PHE A 3 -11.59 -8.27 -3.12
CA PHE A 3 -11.16 -7.37 -2.06
C PHE A 3 -10.03 -8.00 -1.25
N PHE A 4 -9.01 -7.21 -0.95
CA PHE A 4 -7.93 -7.54 -0.04
C PHE A 4 -8.00 -6.59 1.14
N TYR A 5 -7.84 -7.10 2.34
CA TYR A 5 -7.89 -6.29 3.54
C TYR A 5 -6.81 -6.69 4.54
N SER A 6 -6.33 -5.70 5.29
CA SER A 6 -5.60 -5.92 6.54
C SER A 6 -6.49 -5.46 7.69
N HIS A 7 -6.41 -6.12 8.84
CA HIS A 7 -7.14 -5.76 10.04
C HIS A 7 -6.14 -5.62 11.18
N ARG A 8 -6.11 -4.45 11.83
CA ARG A 8 -5.31 -4.26 13.05
C ARG A 8 -6.00 -4.93 14.23
N GLN A 9 -5.28 -5.81 14.92
CA GLN A 9 -5.80 -6.54 16.07
C GLN A 9 -5.61 -5.79 17.39
N ASP A 10 -4.74 -4.78 17.43
CA ASP A 10 -4.30 -4.10 18.65
C ASP A 10 -5.16 -2.89 19.06
N ARG A 11 -6.11 -2.46 18.22
CA ARG A 11 -7.02 -1.35 18.54
C ARG A 11 -8.40 -1.49 17.88
N SER A 12 -9.37 -0.73 18.38
CA SER A 12 -10.67 -0.58 17.73
C SER A 12 -10.55 0.34 16.51
N GLY A 13 -10.93 -0.16 15.34
CA GLY A 13 -10.85 0.58 14.08
C GLY A 13 -9.46 0.53 13.41
N GLY A 14 -9.41 1.01 12.18
CA GLY A 14 -8.26 0.82 11.29
C GLY A 14 -8.42 -0.41 10.40
N GLY A 15 -7.35 -0.80 9.74
CA GLY A 15 -7.35 -1.73 8.63
C GLY A 15 -7.41 -1.02 7.29
N LEU A 16 -6.77 -1.64 6.31
CA LEU A 16 -6.73 -1.14 4.94
C LEU A 16 -7.56 -2.05 4.05
N LEU A 17 -8.21 -1.47 3.04
CA LEU A 17 -8.98 -2.18 2.04
C LEU A 17 -8.54 -1.73 0.66
N THR A 18 -8.27 -2.70 -0.22
CA THR A 18 -8.03 -2.46 -1.64
C THR A 18 -8.90 -3.39 -2.46
N GLY A 19 -9.67 -2.82 -3.39
CA GLY A 19 -10.47 -3.56 -4.35
C GLY A 19 -9.77 -3.63 -5.70
N ILE A 20 -9.80 -4.81 -6.33
CA ILE A 20 -9.34 -4.99 -7.72
C ILE A 20 -10.48 -5.55 -8.60
N PRO A 21 -10.46 -5.30 -9.92
CA PRO A 21 -11.40 -5.94 -10.85
C PRO A 21 -11.36 -7.47 -10.72
N LYS A 22 -12.50 -8.15 -10.88
CA LYS A 22 -12.55 -9.63 -10.86
C LYS A 22 -11.73 -10.28 -11.98
N THR A 23 -11.41 -9.51 -13.02
CA THR A 23 -10.59 -9.89 -14.17
C THR A 23 -9.08 -9.81 -13.89
N ALA A 24 -8.68 -9.25 -12.74
CA ALA A 24 -7.29 -9.23 -12.30
C ALA A 24 -7.07 -10.29 -11.21
N ALA A 25 -5.88 -10.90 -11.21
CA ALA A 25 -5.44 -11.75 -10.12
C ALA A 25 -4.61 -10.92 -9.13
N GLY A 26 -4.76 -11.17 -7.83
CA GLY A 26 -4.05 -10.43 -6.80
C GLY A 26 -3.60 -11.33 -5.66
N ARG A 27 -2.49 -10.95 -5.02
CA ARG A 27 -1.93 -11.64 -3.85
C ARG A 27 -1.38 -10.61 -2.87
N ILE A 28 -1.68 -10.77 -1.58
CA ILE A 28 -1.04 -9.99 -0.51
C ILE A 28 0.45 -10.35 -0.46
N MET A 29 1.29 -9.33 -0.50
CA MET A 29 2.74 -9.48 -0.29
C MET A 29 3.02 -9.44 1.22
N PRO A 30 3.84 -10.37 1.74
CA PRO A 30 4.26 -10.29 3.13
C PRO A 30 5.06 -9.01 3.36
N THR A 31 4.83 -8.38 4.51
CA THR A 31 5.54 -7.16 4.90
C THR A 31 6.30 -7.41 6.19
N SER A 32 7.49 -6.83 6.34
CA SER A 32 8.34 -6.97 7.54
C SER A 32 8.02 -5.95 8.64
N PHE A 33 6.97 -5.15 8.48
CA PHE A 33 6.60 -4.15 9.48
C PHE A 33 6.04 -4.81 10.73
N SER A 34 6.42 -4.28 11.89
CA SER A 34 5.91 -4.73 13.17
C SER A 34 4.48 -4.28 13.37
N ASP A 35 3.65 -5.20 13.88
CA ASP A 35 2.27 -4.93 14.29
C ASP A 35 2.16 -3.88 15.41
N HIS A 36 3.28 -3.55 16.07
CA HIS A 36 3.35 -2.57 17.16
C HIS A 36 3.57 -1.13 16.68
N THR A 37 3.66 -0.92 15.36
CA THR A 37 3.81 0.43 14.78
C THR A 37 2.45 1.01 14.44
N ASN A 38 2.28 2.33 14.55
CA ASN A 38 1.05 3.00 14.07
C ASN A 38 0.92 3.03 12.53
N LEU A 39 1.86 2.40 11.83
CA LEU A 39 1.90 2.29 10.38
C LEU A 39 1.11 1.05 9.96
N GLU A 40 0.11 1.26 9.11
CA GLU A 40 -0.65 0.19 8.48
C GLU A 40 -0.25 0.10 7.01
N ILE A 41 0.07 -1.09 6.53
CA ILE A 41 0.47 -1.33 5.15
C ILE A 41 -0.29 -2.54 4.59
N LEU A 42 -0.82 -2.37 3.38
CA LEU A 42 -1.40 -3.44 2.57
C LEU A 42 -0.77 -3.38 1.19
N ALA A 43 0.20 -4.28 0.96
CA ALA A 43 0.86 -4.44 -0.32
C ALA A 43 0.25 -5.62 -1.08
N ILE A 44 -0.17 -5.37 -2.32
CA ILE A 44 -0.81 -6.37 -3.18
C ILE A 44 -0.08 -6.40 -4.52
N GLU A 45 0.43 -7.57 -4.87
CA GLU A 45 0.89 -7.87 -6.22
C GLU A 45 -0.32 -8.18 -7.10
N ILE A 46 -0.50 -7.45 -8.19
CA ILE A 46 -1.61 -7.58 -9.13
C ILE A 46 -1.08 -8.02 -10.49
N HIS A 47 -1.73 -9.03 -11.07
CA HIS A 47 -1.46 -9.52 -12.41
C HIS A 47 -2.68 -9.22 -13.29
N PHE A 48 -2.48 -8.39 -14.31
CA PHE A 48 -3.55 -7.97 -15.22
C PHE A 48 -3.00 -7.69 -16.62
N ASN A 49 -3.63 -8.26 -17.66
CA ASN A 49 -3.22 -8.09 -19.06
C ASN A 49 -1.72 -8.29 -19.31
N ASN A 50 -1.14 -9.38 -18.80
CA ASN A 50 0.31 -9.69 -18.88
C ASN A 50 1.25 -8.68 -18.20
N HIS A 51 0.70 -7.72 -17.46
CA HIS A 51 1.47 -6.79 -16.64
C HIS A 51 1.37 -7.18 -15.17
N LYS A 52 2.44 -6.90 -14.44
CA LYS A 52 2.52 -7.07 -12.99
C LYS A 52 2.69 -5.70 -12.36
N PHE A 53 1.83 -5.40 -11.40
CA PHE A 53 1.84 -4.16 -10.63
C PHE A 53 1.92 -4.47 -9.15
N ILE A 54 2.44 -3.52 -8.37
CA ILE A 54 2.33 -3.55 -6.91
C ILE A 54 1.54 -2.32 -6.51
N ILE A 55 0.43 -2.52 -5.81
CA ILE A 55 -0.29 -1.44 -5.14
C ILE A 55 0.04 -1.54 -3.66
N VAL A 56 0.52 -0.43 -3.09
CA VAL A 56 0.74 -0.29 -1.65
C VAL A 56 -0.23 0.75 -1.13
N ASN A 57 -1.19 0.30 -0.33
CA ASN A 57 -2.02 1.19 0.47
C ASN A 57 -1.31 1.37 1.82
N LEU A 58 -1.20 2.62 2.29
CA LEU A 58 -0.49 2.96 3.51
C LEU A 58 -1.28 3.96 4.34
N TYR A 59 -1.29 3.77 5.65
CA TYR A 59 -1.82 4.73 6.61
C TYR A 59 -0.80 4.96 7.71
N ALA A 60 -0.30 6.20 7.78
CA ALA A 60 0.80 6.59 8.65
C ALA A 60 0.44 7.88 9.42
N PRO A 61 -0.45 7.80 10.43
CA PRO A 61 -0.97 8.97 11.13
C PRO A 61 0.09 9.77 11.91
N GLN A 62 1.23 9.16 12.21
CA GLN A 62 2.37 9.81 12.89
C GLN A 62 3.51 10.17 11.93
N GLY A 63 3.25 10.13 10.62
CA GLY A 63 4.27 10.27 9.58
C GLY A 63 4.86 8.92 9.16
N LEU A 64 5.38 8.90 7.93
CA LEU A 64 6.06 7.75 7.36
C LEU A 64 7.57 7.97 7.49
N ASP A 65 8.26 7.03 8.13
CA ASP A 65 9.73 6.99 8.06
C ASP A 65 10.13 6.55 6.64
N ILE A 66 10.68 7.50 5.88
CA ILE A 66 11.11 7.29 4.49
C ILE A 66 12.18 6.20 4.40
N GLN A 67 13.04 6.03 5.41
CA GLN A 67 14.05 4.97 5.40
C GLN A 67 13.39 3.60 5.59
N GLN A 68 12.41 3.52 6.48
CA GLN A 68 11.61 2.31 6.67
C GLN A 68 10.83 1.96 5.39
N ALA A 69 10.19 2.95 4.76
CA ALA A 69 9.51 2.77 3.48
C ALA A 69 10.48 2.29 2.39
N LYS A 70 11.64 2.92 2.25
CA LYS A 70 12.66 2.51 1.28
C LYS A 70 13.06 1.06 1.48
N SER A 71 13.34 0.61 2.71
CA SER A 71 13.70 -0.79 2.99
C SER A 71 12.66 -1.81 2.53
N PHE A 72 11.38 -1.44 2.48
CA PHE A 72 10.32 -2.29 1.95
C PHE A 72 10.36 -2.41 0.41
N PHE A 73 10.77 -1.34 -0.27
CA PHE A 73 10.84 -1.27 -1.75
C PHE A 73 12.21 -1.63 -2.33
N GLU A 74 13.27 -1.52 -1.54
CA GLU A 74 14.67 -1.76 -1.90
C GLU A 74 14.98 -3.14 -2.51
N PRO A 75 14.28 -4.24 -2.20
CA PRO A 75 14.55 -5.50 -2.88
C PRO A 75 14.21 -5.51 -4.38
N SER A 76 13.51 -4.49 -4.92
CA SER A 76 13.15 -4.54 -6.35
C SER A 76 12.88 -3.24 -7.13
N HIS A 77 12.66 -2.05 -6.55
CA HIS A 77 12.27 -0.88 -7.37
C HIS A 77 12.70 0.49 -6.78
N HIS A 78 13.02 1.45 -7.65
CA HIS A 78 13.15 2.88 -7.32
C HIS A 78 11.79 3.43 -6.83
N PHE A 79 11.78 3.99 -5.63
CA PHE A 79 10.62 4.67 -5.04
C PHE A 79 10.69 6.16 -5.38
N GLU A 80 9.75 6.64 -6.20
CA GLU A 80 9.52 8.07 -6.45
C GLU A 80 8.19 8.49 -5.80
N GLU A 81 8.25 9.56 -5.01
CA GLU A 81 7.07 10.15 -4.38
C GLU A 81 6.36 11.07 -5.40
N PHE A 82 5.13 10.71 -5.79
CA PHE A 82 4.33 11.58 -6.65
C PHE A 82 3.70 12.70 -5.81
N GLN A 83 4.26 13.91 -5.92
CA GLN A 83 3.69 15.13 -5.37
C GLN A 83 2.84 15.82 -6.47
N PRO A 84 1.51 15.85 -6.36
CA PRO A 84 0.69 16.57 -7.33
C PRO A 84 0.98 18.08 -7.25
N SER A 85 1.21 18.71 -8.42
CA SER A 85 1.36 20.16 -8.51
C SER A 85 0.09 20.86 -7.98
N PRO A 86 0.22 21.94 -7.18
CA PRO A 86 -0.92 22.76 -6.73
C PRO A 86 -1.76 23.36 -7.88
N SER A 87 -1.28 23.31 -9.12
CA SER A 87 -1.84 24.08 -10.24
C SER A 87 -3.07 23.47 -10.94
N ASN A 88 -3.59 22.31 -10.52
CA ASN A 88 -4.77 21.69 -11.13
C ASN A 88 -5.99 21.60 -10.21
N VAL A 89 -6.12 22.52 -9.25
CA VAL A 89 -7.41 22.79 -8.59
C VAL A 89 -8.05 24.00 -9.26
N GLY A 90 -8.60 23.78 -10.44
CA GLY A 90 -9.61 24.69 -11.00
C GLY A 90 -10.93 24.39 -10.31
N PHE A 91 -11.47 25.37 -9.57
CA PHE A 91 -12.87 25.38 -9.16
C PHE A 91 -13.78 25.57 -10.38
#